data_AF-A0A8C8DP52-F1
#
_entry.id   AF-A0A8C8DP52-F1
#
_cell.length_a   1.000
_cell.length_b   1.000
_cell.length_c   1.000
_cell.angle_alpha   90.00
_cell.angle_beta   90.00
_cell.angle_gamma   90.00
#
_symmetry.space_group_name_H-M   'P 1'
#
loop_
_entity.id
_entity.type
_entity.pdbx_description
1 polymer ?
#
loop_
_entity_poly.entity_id
_entity_poly.type
_entity_poly.pdbx_seq_one_letter_code
_entity_poly.pdbx_strand_id
1 'polypeptide(L)'
;GHGPFSHLFDQMFMPQANGNEEWKHEDASVQMFEYLLEENREQLTEMGNAELEGNDLVFIKELIRGVPLMEGSVEAWPHEGRGEVKSFLYEIVSNKQNGIDVDKFDYFARDCHHLGLKNNFDHMRYFKFTRVIEVEGNKHICTRDKEAGNLYDLFYTRDRLHRRACQHKVKMSVDIMIKDALLKANNQIEFKGRDEQFFTISKAKDDMKAYIQLTDYVFEQILNSSSSELREAREILHNIVCRRLYKCLGQTQPDKTVTVSQVSSAVSLQPQDFIVNVIVMDYGMKEKNPINNVRFYCKNDPNKAIQIRKNQVSKLLPEHFAEQLIRVYFKKTDSESLEAAKKHFIQWCMNKNFSKPQDGDIIAPELTPLKASWCNNNEGENSDEANPKERNKNLVNGQKKIKTQLFKKN
;
A
#
# COMPACT_ATOMS: atom_id res chain seq x y z
N GLY A 1 6.46 -15.09 5.56
CA GLY A 1 6.02 -14.53 6.86
C GLY A 1 4.85 -13.57 6.75
N HIS A 2 4.07 -13.54 5.66
CA HIS A 2 2.77 -12.87 5.69
C HIS A 2 1.79 -13.63 6.59
N GLY A 3 0.93 -12.88 7.28
CA GLY A 3 -0.20 -13.43 8.01
C GLY A 3 -1.51 -13.39 7.20
N PRO A 4 -2.65 -13.68 7.85
CA PRO A 4 -3.96 -13.71 7.20
C PRO A 4 -4.29 -12.41 6.46
N PHE A 5 -4.72 -12.52 5.20
CA PHE A 5 -5.06 -11.37 4.34
C PHE A 5 -3.86 -10.43 4.05
N SER A 6 -2.64 -10.96 4.11
CA SER A 6 -1.40 -10.29 3.73
C SER A 6 -1.22 -8.93 4.42
N HIS A 7 -1.41 -7.82 3.68
CA HIS A 7 -1.16 -6.48 4.18
C HIS A 7 -2.17 -5.98 5.22
N LEU A 8 -3.33 -6.63 5.32
CA LEU A 8 -4.26 -6.33 6.39
C LEU A 8 -3.65 -6.69 7.75
N PHE A 9 -2.94 -7.82 7.82
CA PHE A 9 -2.38 -8.32 9.07
C PHE A 9 -1.29 -7.39 9.62
N ASP A 10 -0.24 -7.12 8.84
CA ASP A 10 0.91 -6.29 9.25
C ASP A 10 0.57 -4.80 9.36
N GLN A 11 -0.23 -4.24 8.44
CA GLN A 11 -0.45 -2.79 8.39
C GLN A 11 -1.70 -2.32 9.15
N MET A 12 -2.66 -3.20 9.47
CA MET A 12 -3.92 -2.79 10.11
C MET A 12 -4.17 -3.50 11.44
N PHE A 13 -4.05 -4.82 11.49
CA PHE A 13 -4.36 -5.60 12.68
C PHE A 13 -3.24 -5.52 13.73
N MET A 14 -2.02 -5.91 13.36
CA MET A 14 -0.88 -5.98 14.27
C MET A 14 -0.56 -4.66 14.99
N PRO A 15 -0.60 -3.49 14.34
CA PRO A 15 -0.37 -2.21 15.03
C PRO A 15 -1.36 -2.00 16.17
N GLN A 16 -2.63 -2.36 15.99
CA GLN A 16 -3.65 -2.21 17.03
C GLN A 16 -3.60 -3.34 18.07
N ALA A 17 -3.28 -4.56 17.66
CA ALA A 17 -3.33 -5.75 18.51
C ALA A 17 -2.07 -5.96 19.37
N ASN A 18 -0.93 -5.38 18.97
CA ASN A 18 0.36 -5.54 19.64
C ASN A 18 0.93 -4.20 20.15
N GLY A 19 0.09 -3.32 20.68
CA GLY A 19 0.54 -2.08 21.35
C GLY A 19 1.30 -1.10 20.46
N ASN A 20 1.11 -1.15 19.15
CA ASN A 20 1.88 -0.42 18.12
C ASN A 20 3.38 -0.74 18.09
N GLU A 21 3.81 -1.89 18.62
CA GLU A 21 5.17 -2.37 18.36
C GLU A 21 5.36 -2.65 16.88
N GLU A 22 6.52 -2.26 16.35
CA GLU A 22 6.85 -2.45 14.94
C GLU A 22 7.00 -3.95 14.65
N TRP A 23 6.21 -4.44 13.71
CA TRP A 23 6.30 -5.81 13.20
C TRP A 23 6.20 -5.78 11.68
N LYS A 24 7.12 -6.49 11.02
CA LYS A 24 7.24 -6.55 9.58
C LYS A 24 7.15 -8.00 9.10
N HIS A 25 6.43 -8.20 8.01
CA HIS A 25 6.31 -9.52 7.41
C HIS A 25 7.66 -10.02 6.85
N GLU A 26 8.62 -9.12 6.55
CA GLU A 26 9.98 -9.47 6.16
C GLU A 26 10.75 -10.16 7.29
N ASP A 27 10.73 -9.61 8.51
CA ASP A 27 11.39 -10.22 9.66
C ASP A 27 10.74 -11.58 10.01
N ALA A 28 9.41 -11.66 9.94
CA ALA A 28 8.70 -12.93 10.10
C ALA A 28 8.97 -13.93 8.95
N SER A 29 9.35 -13.46 7.77
CA SER A 29 9.75 -14.34 6.67
C SER A 29 11.11 -14.99 6.91
N VAL A 30 12.04 -14.25 7.52
CA VAL A 30 13.33 -14.80 7.98
C VAL A 30 13.10 -15.87 9.06
N GLN A 31 12.28 -15.58 10.07
CA GLN A 31 11.97 -16.56 11.14
C GLN A 31 11.26 -17.80 10.61
N MET A 32 10.28 -17.63 9.70
CA MET A 32 9.59 -18.77 9.09
C MET A 32 10.52 -19.58 8.18
N PHE A 33 11.47 -18.95 7.51
CA PHE A 33 12.48 -19.66 6.72
C PHE A 33 13.40 -20.50 7.60
N GLU A 34 13.86 -19.97 8.73
CA GLU A 34 14.63 -20.75 9.72
C GLU A 34 13.82 -21.94 10.24
N TYR A 35 12.56 -21.71 10.63
CA TYR A 35 11.66 -22.76 11.09
C TYR A 35 11.46 -23.85 10.02
N LEU A 36 11.29 -23.47 8.75
CA LEU A 36 11.16 -24.42 7.64
C LEU A 36 12.39 -25.31 7.53
N LEU A 37 13.60 -24.77 7.65
CA LEU A 37 14.83 -25.56 7.59
C LEU A 37 14.99 -26.48 8.80
N GLU A 38 14.65 -25.99 9.99
CA GLU A 38 14.71 -26.77 11.24
C GLU A 38 13.81 -28.01 11.19
N GLU A 39 12.54 -27.83 10.84
CA GLU A 39 11.55 -28.91 10.85
C GLU A 39 11.73 -29.92 9.71
N ASN A 40 12.43 -29.54 8.64
CA ASN A 40 12.62 -30.38 7.45
C ASN A 40 14.08 -30.81 7.26
N ARG A 41 14.90 -30.76 8.31
CA ARG A 41 16.35 -31.03 8.23
C ARG A 41 16.67 -32.43 7.68
N GLU A 42 15.93 -33.45 8.09
CA GLU A 42 16.13 -34.82 7.62
C GLU A 42 15.89 -34.92 6.10
N GLN A 43 14.78 -34.39 5.61
CA GLN A 43 14.43 -34.39 4.19
C GLN A 43 15.41 -33.55 3.36
N LEU A 44 15.86 -32.41 3.88
CA LEU A 44 16.88 -31.58 3.22
C LEU A 44 18.20 -32.34 3.08
N THR A 45 18.56 -33.14 4.09
CA THR A 45 19.76 -33.98 4.06
C THR A 45 19.64 -35.09 3.01
N GLU A 46 18.50 -35.77 2.96
CA GLU A 46 18.22 -36.82 1.96
C GLU A 46 18.23 -36.28 0.52
N MET A 47 17.79 -35.03 0.31
CA MET A 47 17.79 -34.36 -0.99
C MET A 47 19.19 -33.87 -1.43
N GLY A 48 20.23 -34.08 -0.61
CA GLY A 48 21.58 -33.58 -0.89
C GLY A 48 21.73 -32.06 -0.70
N ASN A 49 20.73 -31.40 -0.09
CA ASN A 49 20.73 -29.98 0.22
C ASN A 49 21.25 -29.68 1.64
N ALA A 50 21.95 -30.63 2.25
CA ALA A 50 22.60 -30.46 3.56
C ALA A 50 23.63 -29.31 3.58
N GLU A 51 24.06 -28.83 2.41
CA GLU A 51 25.05 -27.75 2.27
C GLU A 51 24.49 -26.33 2.46
N LEU A 52 23.18 -26.16 2.70
CA LEU A 52 22.59 -24.86 3.08
C LEU A 52 23.03 -24.49 4.51
N GLU A 53 24.31 -24.13 4.68
CA GLU A 53 24.92 -23.75 5.94
C GLU A 53 25.76 -22.46 5.80
N GLY A 54 26.16 -21.90 6.95
CA GLY A 54 27.08 -20.76 7.01
C GLY A 54 26.60 -19.54 6.22
N ASN A 55 27.49 -19.00 5.37
CA ASN A 55 27.27 -17.74 4.66
C ASN A 55 26.09 -17.78 3.68
N ASP A 56 25.68 -18.95 3.21
CA ASP A 56 24.55 -19.07 2.27
C ASP A 56 23.22 -18.86 2.98
N LEU A 57 23.08 -19.37 4.21
CA LEU A 57 21.92 -19.07 5.06
C LEU A 57 21.85 -17.59 5.40
N VAL A 58 22.97 -17.00 5.80
CA VAL A 58 23.05 -15.55 6.10
C VAL A 58 22.64 -14.75 4.86
N PHE A 59 23.20 -15.09 3.71
CA PHE A 59 22.90 -14.44 2.44
C PHE A 59 21.41 -14.52 2.07
N ILE A 60 20.77 -15.68 2.18
CA ILE A 60 19.34 -15.83 1.88
C ILE A 60 18.49 -14.96 2.82
N LYS A 61 18.79 -14.95 4.12
CA LYS A 61 18.07 -14.12 5.09
C LYS A 61 18.22 -12.63 4.80
N GLU A 62 19.43 -12.19 4.45
CA GLU A 62 19.70 -10.81 4.01
C GLU A 62 18.96 -10.46 2.71
N LEU A 63 18.85 -11.38 1.74
CA LEU A 63 18.08 -11.18 0.51
C LEU A 63 16.57 -11.02 0.79
N ILE A 64 16.02 -11.83 1.71
CA ILE A 64 14.60 -11.77 2.10
C ILE A 64 14.31 -10.46 2.85
N ARG A 65 15.10 -10.15 3.87
CA ARG A 65 14.96 -8.91 4.67
C ARG A 65 15.24 -7.66 3.82
N GLY A 66 16.17 -7.79 2.86
CA GLY A 66 16.69 -6.74 1.98
C GLY A 66 17.61 -5.74 2.68
N VAL A 67 17.92 -5.94 3.96
CA VAL A 67 18.86 -5.16 4.75
C VAL A 67 19.80 -6.11 5.49
N PRO A 68 20.99 -5.64 5.90
CA PRO A 68 21.88 -6.40 6.77
C PRO A 68 21.17 -7.00 7.99
N LEU A 69 21.61 -8.18 8.46
CA LEU A 69 21.07 -8.77 9.68
C LEU A 69 21.51 -8.00 10.94
N MET A 70 22.73 -7.47 10.95
CA MET A 70 23.24 -6.61 12.04
C MET A 70 23.01 -5.13 11.71
N GLU A 71 22.19 -4.46 12.51
CA GLU A 71 21.98 -3.02 12.41
C GLU A 71 23.14 -2.24 13.03
N GLY A 72 23.60 -1.18 12.37
CA GLY A 72 24.62 -0.27 12.91
C GLY A 72 26.07 -0.73 12.72
N SER A 73 26.35 -1.65 11.80
CA SER A 73 27.74 -1.93 11.40
C SER A 73 28.44 -0.64 10.96
N VAL A 74 29.63 -0.40 11.51
CA VAL A 74 30.50 0.75 11.19
C VAL A 74 31.39 0.43 9.98
N GLU A 75 31.28 -0.77 9.43
CA GLU A 75 32.06 -1.22 8.29
C GLU A 75 31.58 -0.59 6.98
N ALA A 76 32.49 -0.46 6.01
CA ALA A 76 32.18 0.08 4.68
C ALA A 76 31.19 -0.81 3.91
N TRP A 77 31.20 -2.12 4.16
CA TRP A 77 30.29 -3.10 3.59
C TRP A 77 29.47 -3.76 4.70
N PRO A 78 28.13 -3.62 4.69
CA PRO A 78 27.34 -4.00 5.85
C PRO A 78 26.80 -5.44 5.79
N HIS A 79 27.00 -6.17 4.70
CA HIS A 79 26.46 -7.52 4.53
C HIS A 79 27.51 -8.61 4.82
N GLU A 80 27.09 -9.69 5.46
CA GLU A 80 27.98 -10.80 5.83
C GLU A 80 27.89 -11.96 4.83
N GLY A 81 26.71 -12.23 4.27
CA GLY A 81 26.48 -13.41 3.44
C GLY A 81 27.35 -13.44 2.18
N ARG A 82 27.65 -12.28 1.59
CA ARG A 82 28.54 -12.09 0.43
C ARG A 82 29.28 -10.76 0.53
N GLY A 83 30.53 -10.73 0.08
CA GLY A 83 31.31 -9.49 -0.01
C GLY A 83 30.95 -8.58 -1.19
N GLU A 84 31.50 -7.36 -1.19
CA GLU A 84 31.26 -6.26 -2.15
C GLU A 84 31.29 -6.68 -3.62
N VAL A 85 32.17 -7.62 -3.99
CA VAL A 85 32.32 -8.12 -5.37
C VAL A 85 31.05 -8.81 -5.91
N LYS A 86 30.10 -9.16 -5.05
CA LYS A 86 28.79 -9.75 -5.35
C LYS A 86 27.61 -8.88 -4.90
N SER A 87 27.85 -7.60 -4.61
CA SER A 87 26.83 -6.62 -4.16
C SER A 87 25.55 -6.61 -5.02
N PHE A 88 25.69 -6.70 -6.35
CA PHE A 88 24.56 -6.76 -7.29
C PHE A 88 23.53 -7.86 -6.99
N LEU A 89 23.91 -8.94 -6.29
CA LEU A 89 22.95 -10.00 -5.95
C LEU A 89 21.88 -9.52 -4.96
N TYR A 90 22.21 -8.57 -4.09
CA TYR A 90 21.27 -7.96 -3.13
C TYR A 90 20.23 -7.05 -3.80
N GLU A 91 20.41 -6.75 -5.09
CA GLU A 91 19.47 -5.93 -5.88
C GLU A 91 18.39 -6.78 -6.60
N ILE A 92 18.42 -8.11 -6.45
CA ILE A 92 17.53 -9.03 -7.19
C ILE A 92 16.19 -9.25 -6.47
N VAL A 93 16.23 -9.70 -5.21
CA VAL A 93 15.06 -10.20 -4.48
C VAL A 93 14.27 -9.09 -3.79
N SER A 94 14.96 -8.24 -3.03
CA SER A 94 14.36 -7.15 -2.24
C SER A 94 15.26 -5.92 -2.33
N ASN A 95 15.07 -5.12 -3.37
CA ASN A 95 15.98 -4.03 -3.69
C ASN A 95 15.65 -2.77 -2.88
N LYS A 96 16.31 -2.57 -1.74
CA LYS A 96 16.05 -1.39 -0.89
C LYS A 96 16.65 -0.08 -1.42
N GLN A 97 17.50 -0.12 -2.47
CA GLN A 97 18.12 1.09 -3.03
C GLN A 97 17.17 1.88 -3.93
N ASN A 98 16.39 1.18 -4.76
CA ASN A 98 15.48 1.80 -5.72
C ASN A 98 14.14 1.06 -5.88
N GLY A 99 13.97 -0.10 -5.25
CA GLY A 99 12.73 -0.88 -5.32
C GLY A 99 12.51 -1.60 -6.63
N ILE A 100 13.49 -1.73 -7.52
CA ILE A 100 13.38 -2.53 -8.75
C ILE A 100 13.88 -3.95 -8.46
N ASP A 101 12.96 -4.88 -8.26
CA ASP A 101 13.22 -6.27 -7.88
C ASP A 101 12.23 -7.23 -8.54
N VAL A 102 12.55 -8.52 -8.52
CA VAL A 102 11.75 -9.55 -9.20
C VAL A 102 10.40 -9.82 -8.53
N ASP A 103 10.25 -9.45 -7.25
CA ASP A 103 8.96 -9.47 -6.54
C ASP A 103 7.91 -8.64 -7.28
N LYS A 104 8.26 -7.39 -7.62
CA LYS A 104 7.39 -6.50 -8.41
C LYS A 104 7.07 -7.04 -9.78
N PHE A 105 8.05 -7.67 -10.42
CA PHE A 105 7.86 -8.18 -11.78
C PHE A 105 6.81 -9.29 -11.81
N ASP A 106 6.84 -10.18 -10.82
CA ASP A 106 5.85 -11.24 -10.68
C ASP A 106 4.48 -10.68 -10.31
N TYR A 107 4.36 -9.92 -9.21
CA TYR A 107 3.04 -9.50 -8.76
C TYR A 107 2.38 -8.51 -9.73
N PHE A 108 3.13 -7.68 -10.47
CA PHE A 108 2.51 -6.89 -11.54
C PHE A 108 1.88 -7.75 -12.62
N ALA A 109 2.58 -8.80 -13.07
CA ALA A 109 2.03 -9.71 -14.08
C ALA A 109 0.85 -10.52 -13.54
N ARG A 110 1.01 -11.10 -12.34
CA ARG A 110 0.02 -11.93 -11.67
C ARG A 110 -1.22 -11.14 -11.30
N ASP A 111 -1.09 -10.00 -10.63
CA ASP A 111 -2.23 -9.21 -10.17
C ASP A 111 -2.97 -8.61 -11.36
N CYS A 112 -2.25 -8.10 -12.37
CA CYS A 112 -2.90 -7.61 -13.59
C CYS A 112 -3.74 -8.71 -14.26
N HIS A 113 -3.19 -9.92 -14.36
CA HIS A 113 -3.91 -11.06 -14.92
C HIS A 113 -5.20 -11.36 -14.14
N HIS A 114 -5.12 -11.52 -12.82
CA HIS A 114 -6.27 -11.89 -11.98
C HIS A 114 -7.30 -10.75 -11.80
N LEU A 115 -6.86 -9.49 -11.86
CA LEU A 115 -7.73 -8.32 -11.75
C LEU A 115 -8.34 -7.88 -13.09
N GLY A 116 -7.94 -8.48 -14.21
CA GLY A 116 -8.34 -8.02 -15.54
C GLY A 116 -7.78 -6.65 -15.91
N LEU A 117 -6.61 -6.30 -15.37
CA LEU A 117 -5.87 -5.08 -15.71
C LEU A 117 -4.75 -5.41 -16.69
N LYS A 118 -4.35 -4.41 -17.48
CA LYS A 118 -3.18 -4.53 -18.36
C LYS A 118 -1.92 -4.16 -17.61
N ASN A 119 -0.96 -5.09 -17.54
CA ASN A 119 0.41 -4.80 -17.12
C ASN A 119 1.14 -4.05 -18.26
N ASN A 120 1.73 -2.91 -17.95
CA ASN A 120 2.46 -2.09 -18.93
C ASN A 120 3.97 -2.25 -18.83
N PHE A 121 4.48 -2.97 -17.82
CA PHE A 121 5.91 -3.23 -17.64
C PHE A 121 6.30 -4.59 -18.21
N ASP A 122 7.28 -4.60 -19.12
CA ASP A 122 7.85 -5.83 -19.71
C ASP A 122 9.17 -6.19 -19.02
N HIS A 123 9.09 -7.11 -18.04
CA HIS A 123 10.26 -7.59 -17.31
C HIS A 123 11.18 -8.48 -18.18
N MET A 124 10.65 -9.16 -19.20
CA MET A 124 11.48 -9.97 -20.11
C MET A 124 12.37 -9.09 -20.98
N ARG A 125 11.85 -7.93 -21.37
CA ARG A 125 12.66 -6.89 -22.01
C ARG A 125 13.70 -6.33 -21.05
N TYR A 126 13.32 -6.03 -19.79
CA TYR A 126 14.26 -5.57 -18.77
C TYR A 126 15.47 -6.51 -18.65
N PHE A 127 15.24 -7.82 -18.45
CA PHE A 127 16.31 -8.81 -18.33
C PHE A 127 17.28 -8.82 -19.51
N LYS A 128 16.78 -8.65 -20.75
CA LYS A 128 17.64 -8.59 -21.95
C LYS A 128 18.55 -7.36 -22.00
N PHE A 129 18.20 -6.30 -21.28
CA PHE A 129 18.90 -5.03 -21.28
C PHE A 129 19.64 -4.73 -19.98
N THR A 130 19.68 -5.68 -19.05
CA THR A 130 20.40 -5.57 -17.78
C THR A 130 21.84 -6.07 -17.88
N ARG A 131 22.78 -5.39 -17.20
CA ARG A 131 24.19 -5.78 -17.06
C ARG A 131 24.67 -5.51 -15.64
N VAL A 132 25.75 -6.17 -15.23
CA VAL A 132 26.45 -5.83 -13.98
C VAL A 132 27.65 -4.96 -14.31
N ILE A 133 27.76 -3.80 -13.66
CA ILE A 133 28.85 -2.83 -13.88
C ILE A 133 29.36 -2.35 -12.52
N GLU A 134 30.66 -2.16 -12.43
CA GLU A 134 31.31 -1.61 -11.24
C GLU A 134 31.13 -0.08 -11.14
N VAL A 135 30.71 0.39 -9.97
CA VAL A 135 30.53 1.81 -9.63
C VAL A 135 31.04 2.00 -8.21
N GLU A 136 32.05 2.86 -8.04
CA GLU A 136 32.59 3.21 -6.71
C GLU A 136 33.00 1.96 -5.88
N GLY A 137 33.60 0.96 -6.54
CA GLY A 137 34.07 -0.29 -5.90
C GLY A 137 33.01 -1.40 -5.78
N ASN A 138 31.73 -1.08 -5.93
CA ASN A 138 30.63 -2.03 -5.87
C ASN A 138 30.12 -2.42 -7.25
N LYS A 139 29.61 -3.64 -7.40
CA LYS A 139 28.95 -4.10 -8.63
C LYS A 139 27.45 -3.86 -8.53
N HIS A 140 26.89 -3.14 -9.49
CA HIS A 140 25.47 -2.82 -9.54
C HIS A 140 24.79 -3.38 -10.78
N ILE A 141 23.52 -3.72 -10.65
CA ILE A 141 22.61 -3.98 -11.75
C ILE A 141 22.34 -2.68 -12.49
N CYS A 142 22.84 -2.59 -13.72
CA CYS A 142 22.70 -1.44 -14.61
C CYS A 142 21.75 -1.76 -15.76
N THR A 143 20.85 -0.83 -16.07
CA THR A 143 19.87 -0.98 -17.16
C THR A 143 20.31 -0.20 -18.40
N ARG A 144 19.95 -0.66 -19.59
CA ARG A 144 20.25 0.10 -20.80
C ARG A 144 19.57 1.48 -20.78
N ASP A 145 20.32 2.52 -21.17
CA ASP A 145 19.88 3.93 -21.23
C ASP A 145 18.47 4.16 -21.80
N LYS A 146 18.17 3.55 -22.96
CA LYS A 146 16.87 3.67 -23.64
C LYS A 146 15.67 3.10 -22.84
N GLU A 147 15.92 2.32 -21.79
CA GLU A 147 14.86 1.74 -20.94
C GLU A 147 14.45 2.67 -19.80
N ALA A 148 15.04 3.88 -19.68
CA ALA A 148 14.66 4.84 -18.63
C ALA A 148 13.14 5.11 -18.61
N GLY A 149 12.49 5.24 -19.78
CA GLY A 149 11.04 5.37 -19.87
C GLY A 149 10.27 4.15 -19.35
N ASN A 150 10.72 2.94 -19.69
CA ASN A 150 10.13 1.68 -19.23
C ASN A 150 10.22 1.53 -17.70
N LEU A 151 11.28 2.07 -17.07
CA LEU A 151 11.38 2.10 -15.62
C LEU A 151 10.42 3.11 -14.96
N TYR A 152 10.09 4.24 -15.61
CA TYR A 152 8.98 5.08 -15.13
C TYR A 152 7.63 4.37 -15.29
N ASP A 153 7.43 3.63 -16.38
CA ASP A 153 6.21 2.83 -16.61
C ASP A 153 6.03 1.72 -15.54
N LEU A 154 7.12 1.18 -14.99
CA LEU A 154 7.12 0.27 -13.85
C LEU A 154 6.43 0.92 -12.64
N PHE A 155 6.91 2.09 -12.20
CA PHE A 155 6.35 2.77 -11.04
C PHE A 155 4.96 3.35 -11.29
N TYR A 156 4.67 3.75 -12.53
CA TYR A 156 3.31 4.11 -12.93
C TYR A 156 2.35 2.91 -12.86
N THR A 157 2.81 1.71 -13.26
CA THR A 157 2.02 0.47 -13.12
C THR A 157 1.75 0.15 -11.66
N ARG A 158 2.75 0.31 -10.78
CA ARG A 158 2.58 0.20 -9.33
C ARG A 158 1.49 1.13 -8.81
N ASP A 159 1.61 2.43 -9.08
CA ASP A 159 0.64 3.43 -8.64
C ASP A 159 -0.79 3.06 -9.12
N ARG A 160 -0.92 2.68 -10.39
CA ARG A 160 -2.21 2.26 -10.96
C ARG A 160 -2.81 1.05 -10.26
N LEU A 161 -2.01 0.02 -9.95
CA LEU A 161 -2.46 -1.16 -9.20
C LEU A 161 -2.92 -0.77 -7.80
N HIS A 162 -2.12 0.03 -7.09
CA HIS A 162 -2.48 0.50 -5.76
C HIS A 162 -3.79 1.30 -5.77
N ARG A 163 -3.97 2.26 -6.68
CA ARG A 163 -5.18 3.09 -6.76
C ARG A 163 -6.44 2.29 -7.09
N ARG A 164 -6.33 1.35 -8.03
CA ARG A 164 -7.49 0.65 -8.60
C ARG A 164 -7.87 -0.60 -7.81
N ALA A 165 -6.91 -1.26 -7.18
CA ALA A 165 -7.11 -2.54 -6.52
C ALA A 165 -6.70 -2.52 -5.04
N CYS A 166 -5.41 -2.40 -4.73
CA CYS A 166 -4.90 -2.61 -3.37
C CYS A 166 -5.53 -1.64 -2.34
N GLN A 167 -5.75 -0.41 -2.78
CA GLN A 167 -6.39 0.68 -2.03
C GLN A 167 -7.80 0.98 -2.56
N HIS A 168 -8.50 0.02 -3.15
CA HIS A 168 -9.88 0.25 -3.59
C HIS A 168 -10.80 0.53 -2.39
N LYS A 169 -11.63 1.59 -2.46
CA LYS A 169 -12.45 2.05 -1.32
C LYS A 169 -13.34 0.97 -0.69
N VAL A 170 -13.93 0.09 -1.50
CA VAL A 170 -14.78 -1.00 -0.98
C VAL A 170 -13.95 -2.12 -0.38
N LYS A 171 -12.78 -2.42 -0.96
CA LYS A 171 -11.85 -3.41 -0.42
C LYS A 171 -11.34 -2.95 0.95
N MET A 172 -10.92 -1.69 1.07
CA MET A 172 -10.52 -1.11 2.36
C MET A 172 -11.64 -1.15 3.40
N SER A 173 -12.90 -0.93 3.01
CA SER A 173 -14.03 -1.12 3.93
C SER A 173 -14.13 -2.56 4.45
N VAL A 174 -13.90 -3.56 3.59
CA VAL A 174 -13.90 -4.97 3.99
C VAL A 174 -12.72 -5.26 4.91
N ASP A 175 -11.52 -4.77 4.57
CA ASP A 175 -10.32 -4.96 5.41
C ASP A 175 -10.50 -4.37 6.81
N ILE A 176 -11.08 -3.16 6.91
CA ILE A 176 -11.36 -2.54 8.19
C ILE A 176 -12.33 -3.40 9.02
N MET A 177 -13.34 -4.00 8.39
CA MET A 177 -14.29 -4.89 9.06
C MET A 177 -13.62 -6.20 9.50
N ILE A 178 -12.81 -6.83 8.65
CA ILE A 178 -12.04 -8.03 9.01
C ILE A 178 -11.11 -7.71 10.19
N LYS A 179 -10.38 -6.59 10.13
CA LYS A 179 -9.54 -6.13 11.23
C LYS A 179 -10.33 -5.92 12.53
N ASP A 180 -11.49 -5.27 12.48
CA ASP A 180 -12.36 -5.10 13.67
C ASP A 180 -12.82 -6.46 14.23
N ALA A 181 -13.12 -7.44 13.38
CA ALA A 181 -13.49 -8.79 13.79
C ALA A 181 -12.31 -9.56 14.40
N LEU A 182 -11.12 -9.50 13.80
CA LEU A 182 -9.92 -10.14 14.33
C LEU A 182 -9.54 -9.57 15.69
N LEU A 183 -9.64 -8.25 15.91
CA LEU A 183 -9.40 -7.63 17.21
C LEU A 183 -10.35 -8.15 18.29
N LYS A 184 -11.63 -8.35 17.95
CA LYS A 184 -12.62 -8.91 18.87
C LYS A 184 -12.42 -10.40 19.13
N ALA A 185 -11.89 -11.13 18.15
CA ALA A 185 -11.59 -12.55 18.27
C ALA A 185 -10.22 -12.87 18.88
N ASN A 186 -9.33 -11.87 19.02
CA ASN A 186 -7.91 -12.05 19.32
C ASN A 186 -7.65 -13.02 20.48
N ASN A 187 -8.32 -12.80 21.61
CA ASN A 187 -8.10 -13.56 22.85
C ASN A 187 -8.96 -14.83 22.95
N GLN A 188 -9.70 -15.18 21.89
CA GLN A 188 -10.66 -16.30 21.88
C GLN A 188 -10.25 -17.42 20.92
N ILE A 189 -9.26 -17.16 20.06
CA ILE A 189 -8.70 -18.14 19.13
C ILE A 189 -7.23 -18.30 19.45
N GLU A 190 -6.83 -19.55 19.65
CA GLU A 190 -5.48 -19.92 20.03
C GLU A 190 -4.90 -20.96 19.08
N PHE A 191 -3.60 -20.87 18.86
CA PHE A 191 -2.81 -21.76 18.03
C PHE A 191 -1.75 -22.42 18.90
N LYS A 192 -1.59 -23.73 18.74
CA LYS A 192 -0.65 -24.51 19.54
C LYS A 192 0.77 -24.35 19.00
N GLY A 193 1.67 -23.78 19.78
CA GLY A 193 3.08 -23.60 19.45
C GLY A 193 3.98 -24.74 19.90
N ARG A 194 5.27 -24.42 20.10
CA ARG A 194 6.25 -25.31 20.72
C ARG A 194 5.91 -25.53 22.21
N ASP A 195 6.38 -26.64 22.77
CA ASP A 195 6.23 -27.00 24.18
C ASP A 195 4.79 -26.97 24.74
N GLU A 196 3.81 -27.30 23.89
CA GLU A 196 2.38 -27.29 24.24
C GLU A 196 1.83 -25.93 24.69
N GLN A 197 2.54 -24.83 24.38
CA GLN A 197 2.07 -23.48 24.65
C GLN A 197 1.02 -23.03 23.62
N PHE A 198 0.07 -22.20 24.04
CA PHE A 198 -0.98 -21.66 23.17
C PHE A 198 -0.79 -20.17 22.98
N PHE A 199 -0.95 -19.72 21.74
CA PHE A 199 -0.75 -18.33 21.31
C PHE A 199 -2.01 -17.79 20.67
N THR A 200 -2.43 -16.60 21.10
CA THR A 200 -3.54 -15.85 20.49
C THR A 200 -3.19 -15.38 19.07
N ILE A 201 -4.18 -14.87 18.33
CA ILE A 201 -3.98 -14.39 16.95
C ILE A 201 -2.78 -13.43 16.83
N SER A 202 -2.70 -12.42 17.71
CA SER A 202 -1.62 -11.43 17.69
C SER A 202 -0.29 -11.93 18.26
N LYS A 203 -0.29 -12.98 19.07
CA LYS A 203 0.91 -13.57 19.69
C LYS A 203 1.45 -14.77 18.93
N ALA A 204 0.73 -15.31 17.95
CA ALA A 204 1.21 -16.40 17.11
C ALA A 204 2.52 -16.05 16.38
N LYS A 205 2.79 -14.77 16.10
CA LYS A 205 4.06 -14.34 15.49
C LYS A 205 5.30 -14.63 16.35
N ASP A 206 5.12 -14.88 17.65
CA ASP A 206 6.21 -15.11 18.60
C ASP A 206 6.67 -16.58 18.60
N ASP A 207 5.94 -17.48 17.92
CA ASP A 207 6.28 -18.89 17.75
C ASP A 207 5.89 -19.39 16.35
N MET A 208 6.87 -19.78 15.52
CA MET A 208 6.60 -20.13 14.12
C MET A 208 5.75 -21.41 13.95
N LYS A 209 5.72 -22.30 14.96
CA LYS A 209 4.84 -23.48 14.96
C LYS A 209 3.37 -23.09 15.21
N ALA A 210 3.12 -22.07 16.02
CA ALA A 210 1.80 -21.44 16.13
C ALA A 210 1.49 -20.64 14.85
N TYR A 211 2.45 -19.86 14.35
CA TYR A 211 2.25 -18.96 13.22
C TYR A 211 1.89 -19.67 11.92
N ILE A 212 2.47 -20.85 11.64
CA ILE A 212 2.15 -21.62 10.41
C ILE A 212 0.69 -22.07 10.35
N GLN A 213 0.00 -22.18 11.49
CA GLN A 213 -1.42 -22.52 11.57
C GLN A 213 -2.32 -21.29 11.35
N LEU A 214 -1.78 -20.08 11.52
CA LEU A 214 -2.52 -18.83 11.38
C LEU A 214 -2.60 -18.41 9.91
N THR A 215 -3.71 -18.76 9.28
CA THR A 215 -4.00 -18.46 7.87
C THR A 215 -5.35 -17.75 7.72
N ASP A 216 -5.74 -17.43 6.49
CA ASP A 216 -7.07 -16.87 6.16
C ASP A 216 -8.24 -17.71 6.70
N TYR A 217 -8.00 -18.99 7.01
CA TYR A 217 -8.98 -19.87 7.65
C TYR A 217 -9.51 -19.31 8.98
N VAL A 218 -8.78 -18.42 9.66
CA VAL A 218 -9.26 -17.73 10.87
C VAL A 218 -10.59 -16.99 10.63
N PHE A 219 -10.85 -16.54 9.40
CA PHE A 219 -12.12 -15.95 9.02
C PHE A 219 -13.28 -16.94 9.14
N GLU A 220 -13.10 -18.15 8.60
CA GLU A 220 -14.11 -19.22 8.67
C GLU A 220 -14.26 -19.76 10.10
N GLN A 221 -13.16 -19.84 10.86
CA GLN A 221 -13.20 -20.20 12.28
C GLN A 221 -14.09 -19.26 13.09
N ILE A 222 -13.95 -17.94 12.89
CA ILE A 222 -14.79 -16.93 13.57
C ILE A 222 -16.23 -17.01 13.06
N LEU A 223 -16.41 -17.05 11.74
CA LEU A 223 -17.74 -17.00 11.10
C LEU A 223 -18.62 -18.19 11.51
N ASN A 224 -18.04 -19.38 11.60
CA ASN A 224 -18.76 -20.63 11.89
C ASN A 224 -18.74 -21.02 13.38
N SER A 225 -18.12 -20.21 14.25
CA SER A 225 -18.08 -20.47 15.69
C SER A 225 -19.47 -20.38 16.34
N SER A 226 -19.76 -21.28 17.27
CA SER A 226 -20.95 -21.25 18.14
C SER A 226 -20.70 -20.54 19.49
N SER A 227 -19.45 -20.16 19.78
CA SER A 227 -19.09 -19.49 21.04
C SER A 227 -19.79 -18.13 21.17
N SER A 228 -20.18 -17.81 22.41
CA SER A 228 -20.84 -16.56 22.77
C SER A 228 -19.86 -15.38 22.79
N GLU A 229 -18.61 -15.67 23.14
CA GLU A 229 -17.47 -14.76 23.21
C GLU A 229 -17.09 -14.23 21.82
N LEU A 230 -17.26 -15.06 20.78
CA LEU A 230 -17.02 -14.70 19.39
C LEU A 230 -18.22 -14.04 18.69
N ARG A 231 -19.34 -13.80 19.38
CA ARG A 231 -20.58 -13.30 18.78
C ARG A 231 -20.40 -12.01 18.00
N GLU A 232 -19.73 -11.01 18.58
CA GLU A 232 -19.55 -9.71 17.92
C GLU A 232 -18.62 -9.79 16.71
N ALA A 233 -17.53 -10.56 16.80
CA ALA A 233 -16.63 -10.80 15.67
C ALA A 233 -17.36 -11.51 14.53
N ARG A 234 -18.13 -12.55 14.86
CA ARG A 234 -18.97 -13.32 13.92
C ARG A 234 -20.01 -12.44 13.23
N GLU A 235 -20.66 -11.54 13.96
CA GLU A 235 -21.63 -10.61 13.39
C GLU A 235 -21.00 -9.66 12.36
N ILE A 236 -19.79 -9.15 12.63
CA ILE A 236 -19.06 -8.31 11.68
C ILE A 236 -18.73 -9.09 10.40
N LEU A 237 -18.23 -10.33 10.51
CA LEU A 237 -17.91 -11.15 9.33
C LEU A 237 -19.19 -11.53 8.55
N HIS A 238 -20.27 -11.87 9.25
CA HIS A 238 -21.57 -12.12 8.63
C HIS A 238 -22.10 -10.89 7.86
N ASN A 239 -21.86 -9.68 8.38
CA ASN A 239 -22.18 -8.45 7.66
C ASN A 239 -21.36 -8.29 6.37
N ILE A 240 -20.10 -8.73 6.32
CA ILE A 240 -19.31 -8.77 5.08
C ILE A 240 -19.96 -9.71 4.06
N VAL A 241 -20.29 -10.94 4.47
CA VAL A 241 -20.92 -11.97 3.60
C VAL A 241 -22.25 -11.47 3.04
N CYS A 242 -23.08 -10.83 3.87
CA CYS A 242 -24.34 -10.23 3.42
C CYS A 242 -24.20 -8.85 2.76
N ARG A 243 -22.98 -8.39 2.49
CA ARG A 243 -22.67 -7.09 1.87
C ARG A 243 -23.19 -5.86 2.64
N ARG A 244 -23.43 -5.99 3.94
CA ARG A 244 -23.71 -4.88 4.88
C ARG A 244 -22.41 -4.25 5.35
N LEU A 245 -21.71 -3.61 4.42
CA LEU A 245 -20.40 -3.02 4.65
C LEU A 245 -20.47 -1.64 5.30
N TYR A 246 -19.41 -1.26 6.02
CA TYR A 246 -19.15 0.13 6.38
C TYR A 246 -19.18 1.02 5.13
N LYS A 247 -19.62 2.28 5.29
CA LYS A 247 -19.85 3.18 4.16
C LYS A 247 -18.72 4.18 4.03
N CYS A 248 -18.06 4.21 2.87
CA CYS A 248 -17.12 5.27 2.52
C CYS A 248 -17.91 6.59 2.33
N LEU A 249 -17.62 7.59 3.15
CA LEU A 249 -18.25 8.91 3.09
C LEU A 249 -17.66 9.79 1.99
N GLY A 250 -16.39 9.57 1.66
CA GLY A 250 -15.68 10.29 0.62
C GLY A 250 -14.16 10.19 0.75
N GLN A 251 -13.47 10.92 -0.12
CA GLN A 251 -12.02 11.05 -0.15
C GLN A 251 -11.65 12.53 -0.23
N THR A 252 -10.60 12.91 0.47
CA THR A 252 -9.98 14.24 0.42
C THR A 252 -8.46 14.10 0.46
N GLN A 253 -7.75 15.21 0.28
CA GLN A 253 -6.29 15.27 0.34
C GLN A 253 -5.87 16.53 1.12
N PRO A 254 -4.80 16.45 1.91
CA PRO A 254 -4.24 17.61 2.58
C PRO A 254 -3.18 18.31 1.71
N ASP A 255 -3.02 19.62 1.86
CA ASP A 255 -1.96 20.38 1.14
C ASP A 255 -0.55 19.99 1.60
N LYS A 256 -0.42 19.51 2.85
CA LYS A 256 0.81 19.02 3.46
C LYS A 256 0.51 17.72 4.17
N THR A 257 1.51 16.84 4.31
CA THR A 257 1.37 15.59 5.06
C THR A 257 0.86 15.85 6.48
N VAL A 258 -0.24 15.19 6.85
CA VAL A 258 -0.85 15.30 8.18
C VAL A 258 -1.02 13.93 8.82
N THR A 259 -1.02 13.92 10.14
CA THR A 259 -1.51 12.79 10.94
C THR A 259 -2.89 13.14 11.44
N VAL A 260 -3.90 12.38 11.01
CA VAL A 260 -5.29 12.57 11.41
C VAL A 260 -5.83 11.23 11.88
N SER A 261 -6.27 11.20 13.14
CA SER A 261 -6.84 9.99 13.76
C SER A 261 -8.36 10.05 13.91
N GLN A 262 -8.97 11.25 13.91
CA GLN A 262 -10.39 11.41 14.19
C GLN A 262 -11.04 12.56 13.40
N VAL A 263 -12.32 12.36 13.11
CA VAL A 263 -13.25 13.43 12.71
C VAL A 263 -13.82 14.04 13.99
N SER A 264 -13.87 15.37 14.09
CA SER A 264 -14.49 16.06 15.25
C SER A 264 -15.94 15.61 15.45
N SER A 265 -16.49 15.55 16.67
CA SER A 265 -17.89 15.14 16.86
C SER A 265 -18.89 16.19 16.34
N ALA A 266 -20.06 15.71 15.88
CA ALA A 266 -21.27 16.52 15.72
C ALA A 266 -22.29 16.09 16.80
N VAL A 267 -23.26 16.96 17.12
CA VAL A 267 -24.21 16.77 18.23
C VAL A 267 -24.97 15.43 18.18
N SER A 268 -25.14 14.83 16.99
CA SER A 268 -25.87 13.57 16.79
C SER A 268 -25.00 12.35 16.43
N LEU A 269 -23.67 12.51 16.26
CA LEU A 269 -22.80 11.44 15.75
C LEU A 269 -21.62 11.18 16.69
N GLN A 270 -21.35 9.90 16.99
CA GLN A 270 -20.28 9.51 17.90
C GLN A 270 -18.95 9.38 17.14
N PRO A 271 -17.82 9.89 17.66
CA PRO A 271 -16.52 9.76 17.02
C PRO A 271 -16.12 8.32 16.68
N GLN A 272 -16.52 7.36 17.52
CA GLN A 272 -16.25 5.92 17.35
C GLN A 272 -16.94 5.27 16.13
N ASP A 273 -17.97 5.94 15.57
CA ASP A 273 -18.67 5.48 14.38
C ASP A 273 -17.89 5.84 13.10
N PHE A 274 -16.92 6.75 13.19
CA PHE A 274 -16.06 7.15 12.07
C PHE A 274 -14.73 6.43 12.10
N ILE A 275 -14.22 6.11 10.92
CA ILE A 275 -12.89 5.56 10.72
C ILE A 275 -12.18 6.43 9.71
N VAL A 276 -11.10 7.08 10.13
CA VAL A 276 -10.22 7.84 9.23
C VAL A 276 -9.12 6.90 8.76
N ASN A 277 -9.04 6.68 7.46
CA ASN A 277 -7.98 5.90 6.82
C ASN A 277 -7.07 6.85 6.03
N VAL A 278 -5.83 6.98 6.47
CA VAL A 278 -4.81 7.81 5.84
C VAL A 278 -3.90 6.91 5.00
N ILE A 279 -3.87 7.14 3.70
CA ILE A 279 -3.17 6.30 2.73
C ILE A 279 -2.04 7.14 2.12
N VAL A 280 -0.82 6.61 2.15
CA VAL A 280 0.32 7.21 1.44
C VAL A 280 0.50 6.48 0.12
N MET A 281 0.45 7.23 -0.99
CA MET A 281 0.72 6.72 -2.33
C MET A 281 2.08 7.26 -2.76
N ASP A 282 3.01 6.40 -3.14
CA ASP A 282 4.35 6.82 -3.55
C ASP A 282 4.94 5.94 -4.67
N TYR A 283 6.15 6.26 -5.10
CA TYR A 283 6.94 5.44 -6.04
C TYR A 283 7.87 4.44 -5.32
N GLY A 284 7.53 4.04 -4.09
CA GLY A 284 8.28 3.07 -3.28
C GLY A 284 9.45 3.66 -2.49
N MET A 285 9.67 4.97 -2.58
CA MET A 285 10.76 5.68 -1.89
C MET A 285 10.32 7.00 -1.25
N LYS A 286 9.09 7.08 -0.74
CA LYS A 286 8.52 8.33 -0.21
C LYS A 286 8.61 9.44 -1.28
N GLU A 287 9.03 10.65 -0.91
CA GLU A 287 9.17 11.81 -1.80
C GLU A 287 10.25 11.67 -2.89
N LYS A 288 11.10 10.64 -2.83
CA LYS A 288 12.23 10.49 -3.75
C LYS A 288 11.80 9.82 -5.04
N ASN A 289 12.34 10.31 -6.15
CA ASN A 289 12.27 9.62 -7.43
C ASN A 289 13.21 8.39 -7.42
N PRO A 290 12.70 7.14 -7.48
CA PRO A 290 13.54 5.95 -7.45
C PRO A 290 14.50 5.86 -8.65
N ILE A 291 14.17 6.48 -9.79
CA ILE A 291 15.02 6.48 -10.99
C ILE A 291 16.34 7.22 -10.77
N ASN A 292 16.40 8.15 -9.80
CA ASN A 292 17.65 8.82 -9.44
C ASN A 292 18.69 7.85 -8.82
N ASN A 293 18.24 6.72 -8.29
CA ASN A 293 19.07 5.67 -7.69
C ASN A 293 19.29 4.49 -8.65
N VAL A 294 18.96 4.64 -9.94
CA VAL A 294 19.22 3.63 -10.97
C VAL A 294 20.52 3.97 -11.69
N ARG A 295 21.33 2.94 -11.95
CA ARG A 295 22.51 3.02 -12.81
C ARG A 295 22.14 2.54 -14.22
N PHE A 296 22.60 3.28 -15.22
CA PHE A 296 22.36 2.97 -16.63
C PHE A 296 23.67 2.74 -17.38
N TYR A 297 23.61 2.15 -18.58
CA TYR A 297 24.74 2.12 -19.51
C TYR A 297 24.31 2.45 -20.94
N CYS A 298 25.27 2.90 -21.76
CA CYS A 298 25.02 3.28 -23.15
C CYS A 298 25.50 2.21 -24.14
N LYS A 299 25.02 2.27 -25.41
CA LYS A 299 25.51 1.36 -26.47
C LYS A 299 27.01 1.46 -26.67
N ASN A 300 27.49 2.70 -26.66
CA ASN A 300 28.84 3.03 -27.12
C ASN A 300 29.90 2.63 -26.08
N ASP A 301 29.50 2.55 -24.81
CA ASP A 301 30.35 2.07 -23.73
C ASP A 301 29.51 1.21 -22.74
N PRO A 302 29.37 -0.10 -23.01
CA PRO A 302 28.51 -0.98 -22.21
C PRO A 302 29.01 -1.33 -20.82
N ASN A 303 30.23 -0.92 -20.46
CA ASN A 303 30.86 -1.20 -19.18
C ASN A 303 31.02 0.06 -18.33
N LYS A 304 30.47 1.20 -18.77
CA LYS A 304 30.46 2.44 -18.02
C LYS A 304 29.07 2.76 -17.52
N ALA A 305 28.93 2.85 -16.20
CA ALA A 305 27.69 3.27 -15.57
C ALA A 305 27.50 4.79 -15.70
N ILE A 306 26.26 5.21 -15.92
CA ILE A 306 25.82 6.60 -15.93
C ILE A 306 24.54 6.75 -15.11
N GLN A 307 24.17 7.99 -14.79
CA GLN A 307 22.86 8.32 -14.25
C GLN A 307 22.06 9.11 -15.28
N ILE A 308 20.74 8.94 -15.28
CA ILE A 308 19.81 9.67 -16.13
C ILE A 308 18.85 10.44 -15.21
N ARG A 309 18.76 11.75 -15.40
CA ARG A 309 17.88 12.64 -14.64
C ARG A 309 16.51 12.78 -15.31
N LYS A 310 15.47 13.06 -14.53
CA LYS A 310 14.08 13.23 -15.01
C LYS A 310 13.96 14.15 -16.23
N ASN A 311 14.64 15.30 -16.20
CA ASN A 311 14.61 16.29 -17.29
C ASN A 311 15.23 15.81 -18.60
N GLN A 312 16.06 14.76 -18.56
CA GLN A 312 16.63 14.11 -19.75
C GLN A 312 15.67 13.06 -20.36
N VAL A 313 14.63 12.66 -19.63
CA VAL A 313 13.67 11.64 -20.07
C VAL A 313 12.44 12.28 -20.69
N SER A 314 11.68 13.08 -19.91
CA SER A 314 10.49 13.76 -20.41
C SER A 314 9.98 14.83 -19.43
N LYS A 315 9.38 15.90 -19.98
CA LYS A 315 8.66 16.94 -19.22
C LYS A 315 7.26 16.49 -18.77
N LEU A 316 6.77 15.35 -19.26
CA LEU A 316 5.45 14.80 -18.92
C LEU A 316 5.50 13.79 -17.75
N LEU A 317 6.65 13.67 -17.08
CA LEU A 317 6.81 12.82 -15.91
C LEU A 317 6.29 13.53 -14.65
N PRO A 318 5.98 12.78 -13.58
CA PRO A 318 5.53 13.37 -12.33
C PRO A 318 6.52 14.41 -11.76
N GLU A 319 5.98 15.51 -11.24
CA GLU A 319 6.73 16.47 -10.42
C GLU A 319 6.85 16.01 -8.96
N HIS A 320 5.83 15.30 -8.46
CA HIS A 320 5.78 14.74 -7.11
C HIS A 320 5.75 13.21 -7.16
N PHE A 321 6.44 12.58 -6.20
CA PHE A 321 6.60 11.11 -6.13
C PHE A 321 5.90 10.48 -4.93
N ALA A 322 5.25 11.31 -4.10
CA ALA A 322 4.35 10.86 -3.06
C ALA A 322 3.16 11.83 -2.89
N GLU A 323 2.05 11.30 -2.39
CA GLU A 323 0.87 12.06 -1.98
C GLU A 323 0.14 11.32 -0.86
N GLN A 324 -0.78 12.04 -0.19
CA GLN A 324 -1.59 11.48 0.89
C GLN A 324 -3.08 11.56 0.54
N LEU A 325 -3.78 10.43 0.63
CA LEU A 325 -5.23 10.34 0.48
C LEU A 325 -5.86 10.09 1.85
N ILE A 326 -6.86 10.88 2.22
CA ILE A 326 -7.65 10.64 3.42
C ILE A 326 -9.03 10.15 2.99
N ARG A 327 -9.40 8.96 3.47
CA ARG A 327 -10.75 8.40 3.29
C ARG A 327 -11.43 8.24 4.64
N VAL A 328 -12.69 8.62 4.71
CA VAL A 328 -13.49 8.45 5.92
C VAL A 328 -14.54 7.39 5.67
N TYR A 329 -14.65 6.43 6.59
CA TYR A 329 -15.67 5.41 6.61
C TYR A 329 -16.58 5.60 7.82
N PHE A 330 -17.81 5.14 7.70
CA PHE A 330 -18.84 5.22 8.71
C PHE A 330 -19.43 3.83 8.98
N LYS A 331 -19.50 3.44 10.25
CA LYS A 331 -19.89 2.07 10.66
C LYS A 331 -21.39 1.82 10.54
N LYS A 332 -22.21 2.83 10.81
CA LYS A 332 -23.67 2.71 10.76
C LYS A 332 -24.19 2.75 9.33
N THR A 333 -25.33 2.10 9.11
CA THR A 333 -25.92 1.91 7.78
C THR A 333 -27.31 2.52 7.63
N ASP A 334 -27.89 3.09 8.69
CA ASP A 334 -29.16 3.79 8.62
C ASP A 334 -29.03 5.09 7.80
N SER A 335 -30.07 5.39 7.02
CA SER A 335 -30.02 6.48 6.03
C SER A 335 -29.81 7.84 6.67
N GLU A 336 -30.48 8.10 7.80
CA GLU A 336 -30.43 9.38 8.51
C GLU A 336 -29.03 9.69 9.05
N SER A 337 -28.43 8.74 9.78
CA SER A 337 -27.06 8.90 10.29
C SER A 337 -26.05 8.99 9.15
N LEU A 338 -26.25 8.25 8.06
CA LEU A 338 -25.35 8.29 6.90
C LEU A 338 -25.39 9.65 6.19
N GLU A 339 -26.56 10.23 5.99
CA GLU A 339 -26.71 11.57 5.40
C GLU A 339 -26.06 12.64 6.30
N ALA A 340 -26.31 12.58 7.60
CA ALA A 340 -25.66 13.47 8.57
C ALA A 340 -24.13 13.31 8.54
N ALA A 341 -23.62 12.07 8.51
CA ALA A 341 -22.19 11.79 8.50
C ALA A 341 -21.51 12.30 7.23
N LYS A 342 -22.17 12.19 6.07
CA LYS A 342 -21.66 12.74 4.80
C LYS A 342 -21.52 14.26 4.85
N LYS A 343 -22.55 14.98 5.31
CA LYS A 343 -22.49 16.45 5.44
C LYS A 343 -21.40 16.87 6.41
N HIS A 344 -21.29 16.15 7.53
CA HIS A 344 -20.27 16.38 8.53
C HIS A 344 -18.84 16.16 7.99
N PHE A 345 -18.64 15.13 7.16
CA PHE A 345 -17.37 14.92 6.46
C PHE A 345 -16.99 16.10 5.56
N ILE A 346 -17.94 16.67 4.80
CA ILE A 346 -17.69 17.86 3.98
C ILE A 346 -17.30 19.05 4.85
N GLN A 347 -18.06 19.32 5.92
CA GLN A 347 -17.75 20.40 6.87
C GLN A 347 -16.36 20.23 7.49
N TRP A 348 -15.99 19.00 7.85
CA TRP A 348 -14.69 18.69 8.41
C TRP A 348 -13.56 18.96 7.41
N CYS A 349 -13.73 18.60 6.13
CA CYS A 349 -12.79 18.92 5.06
C CYS A 349 -12.62 20.45 4.87
N MET A 350 -13.72 21.20 4.96
CA MET A 350 -13.67 22.67 4.91
C MET A 350 -12.82 23.22 6.06
N ASN A 351 -13.14 22.81 7.29
CA ASN A 351 -12.50 23.28 8.52
C ASN A 351 -11.00 22.95 8.59
N LYS A 352 -10.59 21.80 8.05
CA LYS A 352 -9.18 21.36 8.01
C LYS A 352 -8.38 21.91 6.83
N ASN A 353 -9.02 22.73 6.01
CA ASN A 353 -8.49 23.20 4.74
C ASN A 353 -8.02 22.08 3.78
N PHE A 354 -8.74 20.97 3.72
CA PHE A 354 -8.44 19.92 2.75
C PHE A 354 -9.08 20.18 1.39
N SER A 355 -8.67 19.39 0.39
CA SER A 355 -9.20 19.45 -0.96
C SER A 355 -10.70 19.10 -0.99
N LYS A 356 -11.41 19.72 -1.94
CA LYS A 356 -12.85 19.49 -2.13
C LYS A 356 -13.10 18.03 -2.50
N PRO A 357 -13.92 17.28 -1.74
CA PRO A 357 -14.35 15.96 -2.18
C PRO A 357 -15.06 16.03 -3.53
N GLN A 358 -14.80 15.08 -4.43
CA GLN A 358 -15.25 15.13 -5.83
C GLN A 358 -16.77 15.26 -6.00
N ASP A 359 -17.54 14.63 -5.11
CA ASP A 359 -19.00 14.65 -5.05
C ASP A 359 -19.53 15.63 -3.99
N GLY A 360 -18.69 16.53 -3.47
CA GLY A 360 -19.03 17.47 -2.41
C GLY A 360 -20.23 18.36 -2.75
N ASP A 361 -20.32 18.85 -3.99
CA ASP A 361 -21.44 19.69 -4.46
C ASP A 361 -22.78 18.95 -4.54
N ILE A 362 -22.74 17.62 -4.65
CA ILE A 362 -23.94 16.77 -4.66
C ILE A 362 -24.33 16.39 -3.24
N ILE A 363 -23.35 16.11 -2.39
CA ILE A 363 -23.55 15.64 -1.02
C ILE A 363 -23.99 16.77 -0.07
N ALA A 364 -23.37 17.93 -0.18
CA ALA A 364 -23.63 19.08 0.68
C ALA A 364 -23.63 20.39 -0.12
N PRO A 365 -24.60 20.57 -1.05
CA PRO A 365 -24.72 21.76 -1.90
C PRO A 365 -24.88 23.06 -1.09
N GLU A 366 -25.30 22.98 0.17
CA GLU A 366 -25.41 24.10 1.10
C GLU A 366 -24.08 24.50 1.76
N LEU A 367 -23.10 23.58 1.81
CA LEU A 367 -21.82 23.80 2.49
C LEU A 367 -20.72 24.22 1.53
N THR A 368 -20.61 23.54 0.38
CA THR A 368 -19.51 23.78 -0.55
C THR A 368 -19.38 25.22 -1.06
N PRO A 369 -20.47 26.00 -1.26
CA PRO A 369 -20.36 27.41 -1.66
C PRO A 369 -19.78 28.33 -0.58
N LEU A 370 -19.77 27.90 0.69
CA LEU A 370 -19.26 28.72 1.81
C LEU A 370 -17.72 28.78 1.83
N LYS A 371 -17.04 27.89 1.11
CA LYS A 371 -15.58 27.86 1.00
C LYS A 371 -15.16 28.42 -0.37
N ALA A 372 -14.68 29.66 -0.38
CA ALA A 372 -14.31 30.37 -1.61
C ALA A 372 -13.31 29.59 -2.48
N SER A 373 -12.32 28.92 -1.89
CA SER A 373 -11.32 28.12 -2.61
C SER A 373 -11.90 26.89 -3.33
N TRP A 374 -13.15 26.50 -3.03
CA TRP A 374 -13.84 25.38 -3.68
C TRP A 374 -14.83 25.82 -4.77
N CYS A 375 -15.02 27.13 -4.95
CA CYS A 375 -15.97 27.73 -5.88
C CYS A 375 -15.34 28.16 -7.21
N ASN A 376 -14.01 28.27 -7.28
CA ASN A 376 -13.33 28.65 -8.51
C ASN A 376 -13.38 27.48 -9.51
N ASN A 377 -14.29 27.57 -10.46
CA ASN A 377 -14.45 26.63 -11.57
C ASN A 377 -13.35 26.73 -12.65
N ASN A 378 -12.26 27.47 -12.42
CA ASN A 378 -11.10 27.55 -13.30
C ASN A 378 -9.86 27.89 -12.47
N GLU A 379 -8.93 26.95 -12.38
CA GLU A 379 -7.48 27.13 -12.63
C GLU A 379 -6.79 25.80 -12.26
N GLY A 380 -6.82 24.87 -13.21
CA GLY A 380 -5.63 24.06 -13.40
C GLY A 380 -4.51 25.04 -13.77
N GLU A 381 -3.43 25.00 -13.00
CA GLU A 381 -2.17 25.72 -13.18
C GLU A 381 -1.86 25.96 -14.66
N ASN A 382 -2.21 27.14 -15.19
CA ASN A 382 -1.71 27.75 -16.43
C ASN A 382 -2.41 29.11 -16.59
N SER A 383 -2.10 30.05 -15.72
CA SER A 383 -2.30 31.49 -15.96
C SER A 383 -1.03 32.23 -15.56
N ASP A 384 0.00 32.10 -16.39
CA ASP A 384 1.01 33.15 -16.47
C ASP A 384 0.31 34.41 -17.02
N GLU A 385 0.34 35.47 -16.19
CA GLU A 385 0.05 36.87 -16.52
C GLU A 385 -1.34 37.20 -17.10
N ALA A 386 -2.31 37.49 -16.23
CA ALA A 386 -3.34 38.48 -16.54
C ALA A 386 -3.87 39.23 -15.29
N ASN A 387 -3.70 40.55 -15.30
CA ASN A 387 -4.11 41.52 -14.28
C ASN A 387 -5.54 41.34 -13.75
N PRO A 388 -5.79 41.46 -12.42
CA PRO A 388 -7.14 41.38 -11.86
C PRO A 388 -7.79 42.76 -11.83
N LYS A 389 -8.35 43.20 -12.96
CA LYS A 389 -9.41 44.21 -12.95
C LYS A 389 -10.50 43.79 -13.92
N GLU A 390 -11.73 43.80 -13.40
CA GLU A 390 -12.99 43.52 -14.08
C GLU A 390 -13.30 42.03 -14.34
N ARG A 391 -14.11 41.45 -13.44
CA ARG A 391 -15.32 40.69 -13.81
C ARG A 391 -16.11 40.32 -12.57
N ASN A 392 -16.70 41.34 -11.96
CA ASN A 392 -17.87 41.17 -11.10
C ASN A 392 -19.07 41.70 -11.89
N LYS A 393 -19.89 40.80 -12.45
CA LYS A 393 -21.33 40.93 -12.67
C LYS A 393 -21.86 39.78 -13.55
N ASN A 394 -23.00 39.23 -13.13
CA ASN A 394 -23.88 38.28 -13.82
C ASN A 394 -23.41 36.82 -13.67
N LEU A 395 -24.14 35.92 -13.02
CA LEU A 395 -25.54 35.58 -13.30
C LEU A 395 -26.24 35.00 -12.05
N VAL A 396 -27.40 35.59 -11.74
CA VAL A 396 -28.48 35.00 -10.95
C VAL A 396 -29.53 34.48 -11.94
N ASN A 397 -30.18 33.38 -11.57
CA ASN A 397 -31.39 32.74 -12.12
C ASN A 397 -31.26 31.64 -13.21
N GLY A 398 -31.86 30.49 -12.88
CA GLY A 398 -32.49 29.61 -13.87
C GLY A 398 -32.68 28.16 -13.46
N GLN A 399 -33.64 27.86 -12.58
CA GLN A 399 -34.22 26.50 -12.51
C GLN A 399 -34.83 26.13 -13.88
N LYS A 400 -34.46 24.98 -14.45
CA LYS A 400 -35.30 24.27 -15.46
C LYS A 400 -35.22 22.76 -15.28
N LYS A 401 -36.38 22.14 -15.09
CA LYS A 401 -36.64 20.69 -15.07
C LYS A 401 -36.60 20.08 -16.48
N ILE A 402 -35.94 18.92 -16.56
CA ILE A 402 -36.21 17.64 -17.28
C ILE A 402 -37.03 17.64 -18.60
N LYS A 403 -36.47 16.92 -19.61
CA LYS A 403 -37.07 15.93 -20.57
C LYS A 403 -36.34 16.04 -21.94
N THR A 404 -36.03 15.04 -22.78
CA THR A 404 -36.13 13.57 -22.85
C THR A 404 -35.19 13.10 -24.00
N GLN A 405 -34.80 11.82 -24.00
CA GLN A 405 -34.09 11.00 -25.01
C GLN A 405 -34.13 11.42 -26.49
N LEU A 406 -33.06 11.05 -27.23
CA LEU A 406 -33.16 10.51 -28.61
C LEU A 406 -31.86 9.75 -28.99
N PHE A 407 -31.88 8.41 -28.91
CA PHE A 407 -31.04 7.58 -29.79
C PHE A 407 -31.80 7.40 -31.11
N LYS A 408 -31.14 7.65 -32.24
CA LYS A 408 -31.53 7.10 -33.53
C LYS A 408 -30.53 5.99 -33.89
N LYS A 409 -31.05 4.77 -34.09
CA LYS A 409 -30.37 3.69 -34.82
C LYS A 409 -30.22 4.12 -36.28
N ASN A 410 -29.09 3.76 -36.88
CA ASN A 410 -29.06 3.16 -38.20
C ASN A 410 -28.43 1.78 -38.05
#